data_AF-A0A1K0GEM6-F1
#
_entry.id   AF-A0A1K0GEM6-F1
#
_cell.length_a   1.000
_cell.length_b   1.000
_cell.length_c   1.000
_cell.angle_alpha   90.00
_cell.angle_beta   90.00
_cell.angle_gamma   90.00
#
_symmetry.space_group_name_H-M   'P 1'
#
loop_
_entity.id
_entity.type
_entity.pdbx_description
1 polymer ?
#
loop_
_entity_poly.entity_id
_entity_poly.type
_entity_poly.pdbx_seq_one_letter_code
_entity_poly.pdbx_strand_id
1 'polypeptide(L)'
;MSVMTKSWLIGFTEAEGSFYIVKKGPLRLVHAFEITQKRDKIILEAIALILGIKVTTKKTYMTVVTTNSKSIENIISYYFKTMKGMKALEYRIWARSFNKKASGGFEYMTKIQNLMRNIRSIRLDKNFTKK
;
A
#
# COMPACT_ATOMS: atom_id res chain seq x y z
N MET A 1 -19.90 2.91 16.37
CA MET A 1 -19.17 4.18 16.47
C MET A 1 -18.13 4.21 15.36
N SER A 2 -18.19 5.17 14.42
CA SER A 2 -17.19 5.32 13.35
C SER A 2 -16.17 6.35 13.80
N VAL A 3 -14.91 5.92 14.00
CA VAL A 3 -13.81 6.80 14.44
C VAL A 3 -13.42 7.81 13.34
N MET A 4 -13.67 7.45 12.07
CA MET A 4 -13.28 8.20 10.88
C MET A 4 -14.08 7.72 9.67
N THR A 5 -14.43 8.63 8.76
CA THR A 5 -15.20 8.27 7.56
C THR A 5 -14.33 7.51 6.55
N LYS A 6 -14.97 6.64 5.76
CA LYS A 6 -14.28 5.89 4.69
C LYS A 6 -13.61 6.83 3.68
N SER A 7 -14.29 7.89 3.27
CA SER A 7 -13.77 8.89 2.33
C SER A 7 -12.52 9.61 2.85
N TRP A 8 -12.48 9.93 4.15
CA TRP A 8 -11.30 10.53 4.77
C TRP A 8 -10.11 9.58 4.71
N LEU A 9 -10.28 8.30 5.07
CA LEU A 9 -9.19 7.32 5.03
C LEU A 9 -8.73 7.05 3.59
N ILE A 10 -9.64 7.04 2.61
CA ILE A 10 -9.27 6.96 1.20
C ILE A 10 -8.37 8.13 0.82
N GLY A 11 -8.79 9.37 1.10
CA GLY A 11 -8.01 10.57 0.79
C GLY A 11 -6.65 10.58 1.51
N PHE A 12 -6.63 10.22 2.78
CA PHE A 12 -5.40 10.11 3.58
C PHE A 12 -4.45 9.07 2.99
N THR A 13 -4.98 7.92 2.56
CA THR A 13 -4.17 6.87 1.92
C THR A 13 -3.68 7.31 0.55
N GLU A 14 -4.46 8.08 -0.22
CA GLU A 14 -3.99 8.66 -1.49
C GLU A 14 -2.84 9.66 -1.29
N ALA A 15 -2.76 10.33 -0.14
CA ALA A 15 -1.63 11.20 0.20
C ALA A 15 -0.43 10.39 0.75
N GLU A 16 -0.63 9.64 1.83
CA GLU A 16 0.44 9.08 2.67
C GLU A 16 0.65 7.57 2.51
N GLY A 17 -0.31 6.87 1.90
CA GLY A 17 -0.27 5.42 1.78
C GLY A 17 0.75 4.88 0.78
N SER A 18 1.27 3.69 1.06
CA SER A 18 2.18 2.99 0.18
C SER A 18 1.73 1.55 -0.09
N PHE A 19 1.52 1.24 -1.36
CA PHE A 19 1.26 -0.12 -1.85
C PHE A 19 2.52 -0.65 -2.53
N TYR A 20 3.18 -1.65 -1.97
CA TYR A 20 4.45 -2.12 -2.53
C TYR A 20 4.61 -3.63 -2.43
N ILE A 21 5.65 -4.13 -3.10
CA ILE A 21 6.08 -5.52 -3.02
C ILE A 21 7.45 -5.53 -2.34
N VAL A 22 7.63 -6.42 -1.36
CA VAL A 22 8.85 -6.56 -0.57
C VAL A 22 9.40 -7.98 -0.64
N LYS A 23 10.73 -8.09 -0.65
CA LYS A 23 11.46 -9.37 -0.59
C LYS A 23 11.51 -9.87 0.85
N LYS A 24 11.06 -11.10 1.09
CA LYS A 24 11.07 -11.79 2.39
C LYS A 24 11.98 -13.03 2.38
N GLY A 25 12.65 -13.30 1.27
CA GLY A 25 13.58 -14.43 1.08
C GLY A 25 14.09 -14.46 -0.35
N PRO A 26 15.01 -15.39 -0.71
CA PRO A 26 15.64 -15.44 -2.03
C PRO A 26 14.63 -15.45 -3.18
N LEU A 27 13.60 -16.29 -3.09
CA LEU A 27 12.55 -16.48 -4.09
C LEU A 27 11.17 -16.08 -3.56
N ARG A 28 11.11 -15.24 -2.51
CA ARG A 28 9.86 -14.88 -1.84
C ARG A 28 9.62 -13.38 -1.90
N LEU A 29 8.69 -12.98 -2.77
CA LEU A 29 8.12 -11.64 -2.82
C LEU A 29 6.70 -11.65 -2.27
N VAL A 30 6.37 -10.64 -1.49
CA VAL A 30 5.04 -10.48 -0.88
C VAL A 30 4.55 -9.04 -1.01
N HIS A 31 3.24 -8.89 -1.08
CA HIS A 31 2.57 -7.60 -1.00
C HIS A 31 2.71 -7.01 0.39
N ALA A 32 2.92 -5.71 0.44
CA ALA A 32 2.97 -4.91 1.63
C ALA A 32 2.12 -3.66 1.45
N PHE A 33 1.46 -3.28 2.54
CA PHE A 33 0.78 -2.00 2.67
C PHE A 33 1.34 -1.28 3.89
N GLU A 34 1.55 0.02 3.75
CA GLU A 34 2.08 0.83 4.83
C GLU A 34 1.53 2.27 4.80
N ILE A 35 1.25 2.79 5.99
CA ILE A 35 1.01 4.22 6.25
C ILE A 35 1.91 4.61 7.42
N THR A 36 2.75 5.64 7.24
CA THR A 36 3.64 6.16 8.28
C THR A 36 3.15 7.50 8.80
N GLN A 37 3.42 7.82 10.07
CA GLN A 37 3.17 9.13 10.65
C GLN A 37 4.18 9.41 11.78
N LYS A 38 4.63 10.65 11.93
CA LYS A 38 5.64 11.02 12.94
C LYS A 38 5.04 11.44 14.28
N ARG A 39 3.98 12.26 14.27
CA ARG A 39 3.47 12.92 15.49
C ARG A 39 2.08 12.44 15.92
N ASP A 40 1.27 11.98 14.98
CA ASP A 40 -0.15 11.70 15.24
C ASP A 40 -0.44 10.20 15.36
N LYS A 41 -0.09 9.63 16.52
CA LYS A 41 -0.36 8.20 16.82
C LYS A 41 -1.85 7.87 16.75
N ILE A 42 -2.71 8.78 17.19
CA ILE A 42 -4.16 8.59 17.25
C ILE A 42 -4.77 8.32 15.86
N ILE A 43 -4.23 8.95 14.82
CA ILE A 43 -4.66 8.70 13.43
C ILE A 43 -4.31 7.26 13.03
N LEU A 44 -3.08 6.82 13.34
CA LEU A 44 -2.65 5.46 13.05
C LEU A 44 -3.45 4.42 13.85
N GLU A 45 -3.80 4.71 15.10
CA GLU A 45 -4.65 3.83 15.93
C GLU A 45 -6.06 3.70 15.34
N ALA A 46 -6.66 4.81 14.89
CA ALA A 46 -7.95 4.78 14.19
C ALA A 46 -7.88 3.94 12.89
N ILE A 47 -6.84 4.14 12.08
CA ILE A 47 -6.62 3.39 10.84
C ILE A 47 -6.39 1.91 11.11
N ALA A 48 -5.59 1.60 12.14
CA ALA A 48 -5.31 0.24 12.58
C ALA A 48 -6.59 -0.52 12.95
N LEU A 49 -7.48 0.13 13.71
CA LEU A 49 -8.79 -0.42 14.06
C LEU A 49 -9.66 -0.67 12.82
N ILE A 50 -9.73 0.29 11.88
CA ILE A 50 -10.55 0.16 10.67
C ILE A 50 -10.06 -0.97 9.75
N LEU A 51 -8.74 -1.10 9.60
CA LEU A 51 -8.13 -2.06 8.66
C LEU A 51 -7.79 -3.41 9.32
N GLY A 52 -8.02 -3.57 10.63
CA GLY A 52 -7.72 -4.81 11.36
C GLY A 52 -6.23 -5.14 11.41
N ILE A 53 -5.40 -4.12 11.62
CA ILE A 53 -3.93 -4.20 11.66
C ILE A 53 -3.40 -3.50 12.91
N LYS A 54 -2.12 -3.70 13.24
CA LYS A 54 -1.51 -3.12 14.45
C LYS A 54 -0.63 -1.92 14.13
N VAL A 55 -0.67 -0.92 15.00
CA VAL A 55 0.33 0.16 14.98
C VAL A 55 1.66 -0.39 15.47
N THR A 56 2.73 -0.06 14.76
CA THR A 56 4.12 -0.36 15.12
C THR A 56 4.86 0.96 15.32
N THR A 57 5.52 1.10 16.48
CA THR A 57 6.39 2.24 16.75
C THR A 57 7.82 1.91 16.33
N LYS A 58 8.41 2.75 15.47
CA LYS A 58 9.84 2.74 15.12
C LYS A 58 10.54 3.90 15.83
N LYS A 59 11.87 3.91 15.79
CA LYS A 59 12.70 4.93 16.47
C LYS A 59 12.32 6.37 16.09
N THR A 60 11.92 6.61 14.84
CA THR A 60 11.73 7.97 14.29
C THR A 60 10.31 8.24 13.78
N TYR A 61 9.45 7.22 13.70
CA TYR A 61 8.08 7.33 13.20
C TYR A 61 7.24 6.16 13.71
N MET A 62 5.93 6.30 13.61
CA MET A 62 4.97 5.23 13.82
C MET A 62 4.41 4.80 12.48
N THR A 63 4.00 3.54 12.37
CA THR A 63 3.52 2.99 11.12
C THR A 63 2.43 1.97 11.35
N VAL A 64 1.52 1.91 10.39
CA VAL A 64 0.59 0.83 10.23
C VAL A 64 1.04 0.06 9.00
N VAL A 65 1.65 -1.10 9.23
CA VAL A 65 2.28 -1.91 8.18
C VAL A 65 1.80 -3.36 8.26
N THR A 66 1.57 -3.97 7.11
CA THR A 66 1.26 -5.40 7.04
C THR A 66 1.79 -6.05 5.78
N THR A 67 2.21 -7.30 5.93
CA THR A 67 2.47 -8.23 4.82
C THR A 67 1.65 -9.52 4.97
N ASN A 68 0.68 -9.54 5.88
CA ASN A 68 -0.16 -10.70 6.13
C ASN A 68 -1.24 -10.78 5.05
N SER A 69 -1.34 -11.93 4.36
CA SER A 69 -2.27 -12.11 3.24
C SER A 69 -3.72 -11.79 3.60
N LYS A 70 -4.18 -12.14 4.82
CA LYS A 70 -5.56 -11.88 5.23
C LYS A 70 -5.84 -10.38 5.40
N SER A 71 -4.90 -9.66 6.03
CA SER A 71 -4.99 -8.20 6.11
C SER A 71 -4.93 -7.54 4.72
N ILE A 72 -4.12 -8.08 3.80
CA ILE A 72 -4.06 -7.59 2.41
C ILE A 72 -5.41 -7.79 1.70
N GLU A 73 -6.06 -8.94 1.83
CA GLU A 73 -7.41 -9.17 1.29
C GLU A 73 -8.41 -8.14 1.83
N ASN A 74 -8.39 -7.90 3.15
CA ASN A 74 -9.27 -6.92 3.77
C ASN A 74 -9.02 -5.50 3.22
N ILE A 75 -7.75 -5.12 3.02
CA ILE A 75 -7.35 -3.84 2.44
C ILE A 75 -7.83 -3.72 0.99
N ILE A 76 -7.67 -4.76 0.17
CA ILE A 76 -8.16 -4.79 -1.21
C ILE A 76 -9.68 -4.61 -1.23
N SER A 77 -10.41 -5.31 -0.36
CA SER A 77 -11.86 -5.14 -0.24
C SER A 77 -12.24 -3.72 0.19
N TYR A 78 -11.53 -3.16 1.17
CA TYR A 78 -11.79 -1.81 1.68
C TYR A 78 -11.66 -0.72 0.61
N TYR A 79 -10.60 -0.76 -0.20
CA TYR A 79 -10.30 0.24 -1.23
C TYR A 79 -10.87 -0.09 -2.63
N PHE A 80 -11.66 -1.15 -2.76
CA PHE A 80 -12.22 -1.56 -4.05
C PHE A 80 -13.08 -0.46 -4.68
N LYS A 81 -12.70 -0.01 -5.89
CA LYS A 81 -13.38 1.04 -6.68
C LYS A 81 -13.53 2.39 -5.96
N THR A 82 -12.64 2.75 -5.03
CA THR A 82 -12.77 4.01 -4.27
C THR A 82 -11.71 5.07 -4.57
N MET A 83 -10.46 4.67 -4.84
CA MET A 83 -9.35 5.60 -5.12
C MET A 83 -9.46 6.23 -6.52
N LYS A 84 -9.12 7.51 -6.65
CA LYS A 84 -9.27 8.26 -7.91
C LYS A 84 -7.98 8.88 -8.44
N GLY A 85 -7.01 9.18 -7.57
CA GLY A 85 -5.77 9.85 -7.93
C GLY A 85 -4.69 8.94 -8.51
N MET A 86 -3.46 9.45 -8.61
CA MET A 86 -2.32 8.71 -9.15
C MET A 86 -2.03 7.42 -8.37
N LYS A 87 -2.33 7.39 -7.07
CA LYS A 87 -2.15 6.20 -6.24
C LYS A 87 -3.16 5.09 -6.58
N ALA A 88 -4.29 5.42 -7.19
CA ALA A 88 -5.23 4.43 -7.71
C ALA A 88 -4.58 3.51 -8.76
N LEU A 89 -3.62 4.00 -9.55
CA LEU A 89 -2.88 3.14 -10.48
C LEU A 89 -1.99 2.13 -9.74
N GLU A 90 -1.20 2.61 -8.76
CA GLU A 90 -0.36 1.74 -7.92
C GLU A 90 -1.20 0.68 -7.21
N TYR A 91 -2.30 1.10 -6.58
CA TYR A 91 -3.24 0.21 -5.90
C TYR A 91 -3.82 -0.83 -6.86
N ARG A 92 -4.27 -0.44 -8.05
CA ARG A 92 -4.87 -1.39 -9.02
C ARG A 92 -3.86 -2.45 -9.48
N ILE A 93 -2.62 -2.07 -9.76
CA ILE A 93 -1.56 -3.02 -10.15
C ILE A 93 -1.25 -3.97 -8.98
N TRP A 94 -1.13 -3.41 -7.79
CA TRP A 94 -0.84 -4.15 -6.57
C TRP A 94 -1.96 -5.15 -6.21
N ALA A 95 -3.22 -4.72 -6.20
CA ALA A 95 -4.36 -5.57 -5.87
C ALA A 95 -4.57 -6.68 -6.92
N ARG A 96 -4.44 -6.36 -8.22
CA ARG A 96 -4.57 -7.36 -9.29
C ARG A 96 -3.47 -8.42 -9.25
N SER A 97 -2.23 -8.01 -8.94
CA SER A 97 -1.12 -8.96 -8.82
C SER A 97 -1.22 -9.85 -7.58
N PHE A 98 -1.89 -9.40 -6.51
CA PHE A 98 -2.16 -10.24 -5.34
C PHE A 98 -3.07 -11.42 -5.72
N ASN A 99 -4.16 -11.14 -6.44
CA ASN A 99 -5.11 -12.16 -6.89
C ASN A 99 -4.49 -13.15 -7.91
N LYS A 100 -3.46 -12.73 -8.65
CA LYS A 100 -2.75 -13.55 -9.65
C LYS A 100 -1.47 -14.20 -9.11
N LYS A 101 -1.13 -14.01 -7.83
CA LYS A 101 0.13 -14.50 -7.26
C LYS A 101 0.27 -16.02 -7.34
N ALA A 102 -0.83 -16.75 -7.16
CA ALA A 102 -0.84 -18.21 -7.22
C ALA A 102 -0.41 -18.76 -8.59
N SER A 103 -0.65 -18.03 -9.68
CA SER A 103 -0.38 -18.47 -11.05
C SER A 103 0.94 -17.96 -11.63
N GLY A 104 1.51 -16.86 -11.11
CA GLY A 104 2.65 -16.17 -11.73
C GLY A 104 4.04 -16.51 -11.18
N GLY A 105 4.13 -17.02 -9.95
CA GLY A 105 5.42 -17.33 -9.31
C GLY A 105 6.32 -16.10 -9.06
N PHE A 106 7.60 -16.35 -8.79
CA PHE A 106 8.57 -15.32 -8.39
C PHE A 106 8.92 -14.33 -9.52
N GLU A 107 9.10 -14.82 -10.75
CA GLU A 107 9.48 -13.98 -11.90
C GLU A 107 8.39 -12.96 -12.22
N TYR A 108 7.12 -13.38 -12.24
CA TYR A 108 5.98 -12.49 -12.40
C TYR A 108 5.97 -11.39 -11.33
N MET A 109 6.12 -11.78 -10.05
CA MET A 109 6.16 -10.82 -8.95
C MET A 109 7.32 -9.83 -9.05
N THR A 110 8.44 -10.26 -9.61
CA THR A 110 9.61 -9.40 -9.87
C THR A 110 9.30 -8.38 -10.96
N LYS A 111 8.67 -8.81 -12.07
CA LYS A 111 8.20 -7.91 -13.14
C LYS A 111 7.23 -6.85 -12.61
N ILE A 112 6.26 -7.26 -11.77
CA ILE A 112 5.31 -6.32 -11.15
C ILE A 112 6.00 -5.34 -10.20
N GLN A 113 6.94 -5.81 -9.37
CA GLN A 113 7.69 -4.93 -8.47
C GLN A 113 8.47 -3.87 -9.25
N ASN A 114 9.14 -4.27 -10.33
CA ASN A 114 9.90 -3.35 -11.19
C ASN A 114 8.97 -2.34 -11.88
N LEU A 115 7.84 -2.79 -12.42
CA LEU A 115 6.82 -1.91 -12.99
C LEU A 115 6.35 -0.85 -11.98
N MET A 116 6.00 -1.26 -10.76
CA MET A 116 5.54 -0.34 -9.72
C MET A 116 6.63 0.66 -9.30
N ARG A 117 7.90 0.23 -9.24
CA ARG A 117 9.04 1.11 -8.95
C ARG A 117 9.25 2.15 -10.06
N ASN A 118 9.15 1.75 -11.31
CA ASN A 118 9.30 2.66 -12.46
C ASN A 118 8.18 3.71 -12.51
N ILE A 119 6.94 3.33 -12.22
CA ILE A 119 5.82 4.28 -12.12
C ILE A 119 6.10 5.33 -11.04
N ARG A 120 6.64 4.89 -9.90
CA ARG A 120 7.00 5.80 -8.79
C ARG A 120 8.17 6.72 -9.14
N SER A 121 9.17 6.23 -9.86
CA SER A 121 10.32 7.06 -10.24
C SER A 121 9.91 8.16 -11.21
N ILE A 122 9.06 7.85 -12.21
CA ILE A 122 8.51 8.85 -13.14
C ILE A 122 7.74 9.94 -12.38
N ARG A 123 6.93 9.57 -11.38
CA ARG A 123 6.20 10.54 -10.56
C ARG A 123 7.11 11.48 -9.78
N LEU A 124 8.28 11.00 -9.36
CA LEU A 124 9.23 11.77 -8.55
C LEU A 124 10.23 12.56 -9.41
N ASP A 125 10.25 12.31 -10.71
CA ASP A 125 11.13 13.01 -11.64
C ASP A 125 10.63 14.44 -11.88
N LYS A 126 11.35 15.40 -11.29
CA LYS A 126 11.05 16.83 -11.42
C LYS A 126 11.34 17.38 -12.82
N ASN A 127 12.07 16.63 -13.63
CA ASN A 127 12.45 17.02 -14.99
C ASN A 127 11.58 16.32 -16.06
N PHE A 128 10.55 15.57 -15.64
CA PHE A 128 9.68 14.87 -16.56
C PHE A 128 8.93 15.86 -17.45
N THR A 129 9.37 15.95 -18.70
CA THR A 129 8.76 16.75 -19.75
C THR A 129 8.02 15.82 -20.70
N LYS A 130 6.74 16.12 -20.97
CA LYS A 130 6.02 15.45 -22.04
C LYS A 130 6.69 15.84 -23.36
N LYS A 131 7.33 14.87 -24.02
CA LYS A 131 7.66 14.98 -25.44
C LYS A 131 6.40 14.99 -26.28
#